data_AF-A0A2M7JS94-F1
#
_entry.id   AF-A0A2M7JS94-F1
#
_cell.length_a   1.000
_cell.length_b   1.000
_cell.length_c   1.000
_cell.angle_alpha   90.00
_cell.angle_beta   90.00
_cell.angle_gamma   90.00
#
_symmetry.space_group_name_H-M   'P 1'
#
loop_
_entity.id
_entity.type
_entity.pdbx_description
1 polymer ?
#
loop_
_entity_poly.entity_id
_entity_poly.type
_entity_poly.pdbx_seq_one_letter_code
_entity_poly.pdbx_strand_id
1 'polypeptide(L)'
;MFTLSFNTKTASKIVGVSLRQLQHWDEKGLVKPSIREAAGKGTIRLYSYTDLIQLRVVKTLRDNRISLQKILRSLEYLQSHFPEIKKPLLELKFITDGETIFVLTSDQKEILDTLKRQFVFTLAIGEIVHKLRGEVMSFIQKVKERVTVEGKEYEVILTPEIEDGGFSVVCPTLKGCRSQGDTKAEALAMIKDAVLLWLKTNKELAAKRVLKRAA
;
A
#
# COMPACT_ATOMS: atom_id res chain seq x y z
N MET A 1 -17.74 -1.70 10.30
CA MET A 1 -16.98 -0.83 9.37
C MET A 1 -15.79 -1.65 8.90
N PHE A 2 -15.67 -1.97 7.61
CA PHE A 2 -14.54 -2.79 7.13
C PHE A 2 -13.25 -1.99 7.28
N THR A 3 -12.35 -2.45 8.14
CA THR A 3 -11.01 -1.88 8.27
C THR A 3 -10.20 -2.34 7.06
N LEU A 4 -9.78 -1.41 6.21
CA LEU A 4 -8.90 -1.73 5.09
C LEU A 4 -7.60 -2.36 5.63
N SER A 5 -7.22 -3.49 5.04
CA SER A 5 -5.99 -4.20 5.37
C SER A 5 -5.12 -4.31 4.11
N PHE A 6 -3.81 -4.15 4.26
CA PHE A 6 -2.86 -4.09 3.15
C PHE A 6 -1.80 -5.16 3.33
N ASN A 7 -1.59 -6.02 2.35
CA ASN A 7 -0.50 -6.98 2.44
C ASN A 7 0.88 -6.37 2.20
N THR A 8 1.94 -7.15 2.36
CA THR A 8 3.32 -6.68 2.17
C THR A 8 3.58 -6.08 0.78
N LYS A 9 3.03 -6.69 -0.31
CA LYS A 9 3.21 -6.16 -1.68
C LYS A 9 2.53 -4.79 -1.82
N THR A 10 1.29 -4.66 -1.36
CA THR A 10 0.51 -3.43 -1.42
C THR A 10 1.10 -2.35 -0.52
N ALA A 11 1.45 -2.68 0.73
CA ALA A 11 2.11 -1.77 1.66
C ALA A 11 3.45 -1.24 1.12
N SER A 12 4.26 -2.11 0.51
CA SER A 12 5.52 -1.74 -0.14
C SER A 12 5.32 -0.73 -1.27
N LYS A 13 4.35 -0.98 -2.16
CA LYS A 13 4.02 -0.08 -3.26
C LYS A 13 3.48 1.27 -2.77
N ILE A 14 2.56 1.26 -1.81
CA ILE A 14 1.99 2.49 -1.24
C ILE A 14 3.09 3.27 -0.54
N VAL A 15 3.79 2.69 0.43
CA VAL A 15 4.82 3.35 1.25
C VAL A 15 6.03 3.78 0.42
N GLY A 16 6.35 3.07 -0.66
CA GLY A 16 7.52 3.33 -1.51
C GLY A 16 8.80 2.78 -0.90
N VAL A 17 8.75 1.59 -0.30
CA VAL A 17 9.90 0.88 0.29
C VAL A 17 9.98 -0.54 -0.25
N SER A 18 11.17 -1.12 -0.28
CA SER A 18 11.35 -2.52 -0.71
C SER A 18 10.72 -3.51 0.26
N LEU A 19 10.31 -4.69 -0.25
CA LEU A 19 9.80 -5.79 0.58
C LEU A 19 10.80 -6.20 1.67
N ARG A 20 12.11 -6.14 1.37
CA ARG A 20 13.18 -6.43 2.32
C ARG A 20 13.27 -5.40 3.43
N GLN A 21 13.04 -4.12 3.13
CA GLN A 21 12.98 -3.09 4.17
C GLN A 21 11.80 -3.33 5.11
N LEU A 22 10.60 -3.64 4.59
CA LEU A 22 9.45 -3.98 5.42
C LEU A 22 9.72 -5.18 6.32
N GLN A 23 10.23 -6.27 5.75
CA GLN A 23 10.58 -7.45 6.52
C GLN A 23 11.61 -7.12 7.61
N HIS A 24 12.65 -6.37 7.27
CA HIS A 24 13.67 -6.00 8.23
C HIS A 24 13.14 -5.12 9.37
N TRP A 25 12.23 -4.19 9.08
CA TRP A 25 11.62 -3.33 10.09
C TRP A 25 10.65 -4.09 11.00
N ASP A 26 9.91 -5.05 10.47
CA ASP A 26 9.08 -5.99 11.23
C ASP A 26 9.95 -6.87 12.17
N GLU A 27 10.99 -7.50 11.64
CA GLU A 27 11.95 -8.32 12.39
C GLU A 27 12.65 -7.56 13.52
N LYS A 28 12.92 -6.26 13.31
CA LYS A 28 13.52 -5.38 14.33
C LYS A 28 12.49 -4.77 15.28
N GLY A 29 11.21 -5.11 15.14
CA GLY A 29 10.13 -4.59 15.98
C GLY A 29 9.85 -3.10 15.79
N LEU A 30 10.36 -2.49 14.72
CA LEU A 30 10.20 -1.06 14.47
C LEU A 30 8.77 -0.72 14.05
N VAL A 31 8.23 -1.48 13.10
CA VAL A 31 6.81 -1.43 12.75
C VAL A 31 6.35 -2.84 12.43
N LYS A 32 5.43 -3.36 13.23
CA LYS A 32 4.81 -4.67 13.03
C LYS A 32 3.43 -4.55 12.37
N PRO A 33 3.00 -5.53 11.55
CA PRO A 33 1.65 -5.55 11.01
C PRO A 33 0.63 -5.72 12.14
N SER A 34 -0.27 -4.75 12.32
CA SER A 34 -1.22 -4.76 13.44
C SER A 34 -2.49 -5.57 13.18
N ILE A 35 -2.79 -5.91 11.92
CA ILE A 35 -4.00 -6.68 11.56
C ILE A 35 -3.70 -8.17 11.58
N ARG A 36 -2.58 -8.59 10.98
CA ARG A 36 -2.13 -9.98 11.00
C ARG A 36 -0.62 -10.06 10.87
N GLU A 37 0.04 -10.58 11.90
CA GLU A 37 1.47 -10.91 11.84
C GLU A 37 1.72 -12.19 11.02
N ALA A 38 2.98 -12.43 10.65
CA ALA A 38 3.37 -13.69 10.03
C ALA A 38 3.43 -14.80 11.09
N ALA A 39 2.73 -15.91 10.86
CA ALA A 39 2.70 -17.09 11.70
C ALA A 39 3.07 -18.35 10.90
N GLY A 40 4.33 -18.43 10.46
CA GLY A 40 4.86 -19.58 9.72
C GLY A 40 4.67 -19.52 8.20
N LYS A 41 4.97 -20.64 7.52
CA LYS A 41 5.03 -20.72 6.05
C LYS A 41 3.63 -20.51 5.44
N GLY A 42 3.53 -19.59 4.49
CA GLY A 42 2.28 -19.29 3.77
C GLY A 42 1.36 -18.27 4.44
N THR A 43 1.72 -17.77 5.63
CA THR A 43 0.94 -16.68 6.26
C THR A 43 1.26 -15.33 5.63
N ILE A 44 0.21 -14.52 5.43
CA ILE A 44 0.31 -13.20 4.81
C ILE A 44 0.23 -12.15 5.92
N ARG A 45 1.20 -11.24 5.94
CA ARG A 45 1.18 -10.07 6.82
C ARG A 45 0.11 -9.10 6.34
N LEU A 46 -0.72 -8.59 7.24
CA LEU A 46 -1.70 -7.55 6.96
C LEU A 46 -1.43 -6.32 7.84
N TYR A 47 -1.21 -5.21 7.17
CA TYR A 47 -0.97 -3.89 7.74
C TYR A 47 -2.26 -3.09 7.79
N SER A 48 -2.45 -2.33 8.86
CA SER A 48 -3.49 -1.31 8.94
C SER A 48 -3.05 -0.02 8.26
N TYR A 49 -4.01 0.90 8.01
CA TYR A 49 -3.66 2.26 7.59
C TYR A 49 -2.71 2.96 8.59
N THR A 50 -2.86 2.71 9.89
CA THR A 50 -1.97 3.28 10.91
C THR A 50 -0.55 2.73 10.80
N ASP A 51 -0.38 1.48 10.39
CA ASP A 51 0.95 0.91 10.16
C ASP A 51 1.59 1.55 8.92
N LEU A 52 0.82 1.79 7.85
CA LEU A 52 1.33 2.48 6.65
C LEU A 52 1.86 3.89 6.98
N ILE A 53 1.19 4.62 7.89
CA ILE A 53 1.69 5.94 8.34
C ILE A 53 3.02 5.77 9.08
N GLN A 54 3.10 4.85 10.04
CA GLN A 54 4.35 4.59 10.79
C GLN A 54 5.50 4.19 9.86
N LEU A 55 5.23 3.32 8.88
CA LEU A 55 6.18 2.92 7.84
C LEU A 55 6.65 4.13 7.01
N ARG A 56 5.75 5.07 6.66
CA ARG A 56 6.11 6.29 5.92
C ARG A 56 6.94 7.26 6.76
N VAL A 57 6.66 7.36 8.06
CA VAL A 57 7.46 8.15 9.01
C VAL A 57 8.86 7.58 9.10
N VAL A 58 8.99 6.26 9.33
CA VAL A 58 10.29 5.57 9.34
C VAL A 58 11.03 5.78 8.03
N LYS A 59 10.37 5.57 6.88
CA LYS A 59 10.96 5.83 5.56
C LYS A 59 11.50 7.26 5.48
N THR A 60 10.72 8.25 5.89
CA THR A 60 11.12 9.65 5.79
C THR A 60 12.33 9.96 6.67
N LEU A 61 12.38 9.42 7.90
CA LEU A 61 13.55 9.53 8.77
C LEU A 61 14.80 8.88 8.12
N ARG A 62 14.62 7.70 7.51
CA ARG A 62 15.69 6.98 6.80
C ARG A 62 16.20 7.72 5.57
N ASP A 63 15.30 8.31 4.78
CA ASP A 63 15.64 9.12 3.59
C ASP A 63 16.45 10.36 3.99
N ASN A 64 16.21 10.88 5.19
CA ASN A 64 17.01 11.96 5.82
C ASN A 64 18.24 11.44 6.57
N ARG A 65 18.76 10.27 6.19
CA ARG A 65 20.00 9.63 6.67
C ARG A 65 20.04 9.23 8.15
N ILE A 66 18.89 9.21 8.83
CA ILE A 66 18.85 8.76 10.22
C ILE A 66 19.01 7.24 10.27
N SER A 67 19.91 6.75 11.13
CA SER A 67 20.17 5.31 11.25
C SER A 67 18.96 4.58 11.86
N LEU A 68 18.71 3.33 11.43
CA LEU A 68 17.62 2.52 11.97
C LEU A 68 17.74 2.35 13.49
N GLN A 69 18.97 2.15 13.97
CA GLN A 69 19.28 2.03 15.40
C GLN A 69 18.95 3.30 16.17
N LYS A 70 19.19 4.48 15.59
CA LYS A 70 18.81 5.75 16.23
C LYS A 70 17.29 5.89 16.34
N ILE A 71 16.56 5.56 15.27
CA ILE A 71 15.08 5.56 15.30
C ILE A 71 14.57 4.62 16.41
N LEU A 72 15.10 3.39 16.48
CA LEU A 72 14.73 2.42 17.52
C LEU A 72 15.01 2.95 18.93
N ARG A 73 16.23 3.44 19.20
CA ARG A 73 16.61 4.00 20.51
C ARG A 73 15.73 5.18 20.92
N SER A 74 15.36 6.04 19.96
CA SER A 74 14.45 7.15 20.22
C SER A 74 13.04 6.66 20.57
N LEU A 75 12.55 5.60 19.92
CA LEU A 75 11.25 5.02 20.27
C LEU A 75 11.27 4.33 21.63
N GLU A 76 12.33 3.58 21.96
CA GLU A 76 12.53 2.98 23.28
C GLU A 76 12.57 4.05 24.38
N TYR A 77 13.30 5.15 24.14
CA TYR A 77 13.33 6.30 25.04
C TYR A 77 11.92 6.88 25.27
N LEU A 78 11.17 7.11 24.19
CA LEU A 78 9.81 7.68 24.27
C LEU A 78 8.85 6.75 25.00
N GLN A 79 8.88 5.45 24.71
CA GLN A 79 8.03 4.48 25.40
C GLN A 79 8.36 4.37 26.91
N SER A 80 9.63 4.56 27.28
CA SER A 80 10.07 4.48 28.68
C SER A 80 9.74 5.74 29.49
N HIS A 81 9.77 6.92 28.87
CA HIS A 81 9.60 8.20 29.56
C HIS A 81 8.22 8.83 29.36
N PHE A 82 7.50 8.43 28.32
CA PHE A 82 6.15 8.90 27.96
C PHE A 82 5.24 7.68 27.65
N PRO A 83 5.04 6.76 28.61
CA PRO A 83 4.30 5.51 28.41
C PRO A 83 2.83 5.71 28.02
N GLU A 84 2.26 6.89 28.28
CA GLU A 84 0.93 7.29 27.84
C GLU A 84 0.81 7.40 26.31
N ILE A 85 1.92 7.65 25.62
CA ILE A 85 1.99 7.78 24.16
C ILE A 85 2.17 6.40 23.53
N LYS A 86 1.06 5.77 23.12
CA LYS A 86 1.07 4.41 22.58
C LYS A 86 1.69 4.30 21.19
N LYS A 87 1.53 5.32 20.33
CA LYS A 87 2.08 5.33 18.97
C LYS A 87 2.88 6.61 18.72
N PRO A 88 4.11 6.72 19.25
CA PRO A 88 4.90 7.96 19.18
C PRO A 88 5.12 8.46 17.75
N LEU A 89 5.31 7.55 16.78
CA LEU A 89 5.48 7.89 15.36
C LEU A 89 4.26 8.60 14.74
N LEU A 90 3.07 8.50 15.34
CA LEU A 90 1.84 9.15 14.85
C LEU A 90 1.49 10.42 15.61
N GLU A 91 1.85 10.48 16.89
CA GLU A 91 1.37 11.51 17.83
C GLU A 91 2.36 12.67 18.00
N LEU A 92 3.63 12.47 17.66
CA LEU A 92 4.71 13.42 17.96
C LEU A 92 5.29 14.08 16.69
N LYS A 93 5.70 15.34 16.82
CA LYS A 93 6.45 16.07 15.79
C LYS A 93 7.95 15.87 16.03
N PHE A 94 8.66 15.38 15.02
CA PHE A 94 10.09 15.05 15.12
C PHE A 94 10.96 16.11 14.49
N ILE A 95 12.12 16.33 15.10
CA ILE A 95 13.19 17.19 14.60
C ILE A 95 14.51 16.43 14.68
N THR A 96 15.46 16.67 13.78
CA THR A 96 16.78 16.03 13.84
C THR A 96 17.84 16.88 13.14
N ASP A 97 19.06 16.86 13.65
CA ASP A 97 20.27 17.42 13.03
C ASP A 97 20.99 16.36 12.15
N GLY A 98 20.37 15.20 11.92
CA GLY A 98 20.97 14.04 11.27
C GLY A 98 21.76 13.13 12.21
N GLU A 99 22.10 13.61 13.41
CA GLU A 99 22.80 12.84 14.43
C GLU A 99 21.90 12.39 15.57
N THR A 100 20.94 13.22 15.98
CA THR A 100 20.05 13.02 17.11
C THR A 100 18.61 13.29 16.68
N ILE A 101 17.66 12.51 17.20
CA ILE A 101 16.23 12.78 17.01
C ILE A 101 15.71 13.49 18.26
N PHE A 102 15.16 14.67 18.06
CA PHE A 102 14.46 15.48 19.03
C PHE A 102 12.95 15.35 18.81
N VAL A 103 12.19 15.47 19.88
CA VAL A 103 10.73 15.49 19.83
C VAL A 103 10.27 16.84 20.30
N LEU A 104 9.47 17.51 19.45
CA LEU A 104 8.83 18.76 19.84
C LEU A 104 7.61 18.45 20.70
N THR A 105 7.67 18.90 21.95
CA THR A 105 6.50 19.07 22.82
C THR A 105 6.02 20.53 22.72
N SER A 106 5.11 20.97 23.60
CA SER A 106 4.47 22.30 23.55
C SER A 106 5.46 23.49 23.52
N ASP A 107 6.70 23.30 23.99
CA ASP A 107 7.69 24.37 24.13
C ASP A 107 8.65 24.47 22.92
N GLN A 108 8.08 24.82 21.77
CA GLN A 108 8.76 24.67 20.47
C GLN A 108 9.81 25.74 20.16
N LYS A 109 9.81 26.90 20.83
CA LYS A 109 10.62 28.06 20.43
C LYS A 109 12.06 28.01 20.94
N GLU A 110 12.30 27.59 22.18
CA GLU A 110 13.65 27.60 22.77
C GLU A 110 14.61 26.58 22.12
N ILE A 111 14.10 25.37 21.86
CA ILE A 111 14.90 24.30 21.23
C ILE A 111 15.27 24.68 19.79
N LEU A 112 14.32 25.26 19.05
CA LEU A 112 14.52 25.59 17.64
C LEU A 112 15.54 26.73 17.47
N ASP A 113 15.50 27.76 18.32
CA ASP A 113 16.44 28.89 18.26
C ASP A 113 17.89 28.47 18.52
N THR A 114 18.10 27.50 19.41
CA THR A 114 19.42 26.94 19.70
C THR A 114 19.97 26.14 18.51
N LEU A 115 19.10 25.40 17.83
CA LEU A 115 19.48 24.54 16.70
C LEU A 115 19.57 25.27 15.36
N LYS A 116 19.11 26.53 15.24
CA LYS A 116 19.15 27.34 13.99
C LYS A 116 20.54 27.49 13.34
N ARG A 117 21.63 27.26 14.11
CA ARG A 117 23.02 27.29 13.60
C ARG A 117 23.48 25.96 12.98
N GLN A 118 22.67 24.92 13.08
CA GLN A 118 22.89 23.59 12.51
C GLN A 118 21.83 23.33 11.43
N PHE A 119 22.11 22.44 10.49
CA PHE A 119 21.10 22.00 9.52
C PHE A 119 20.13 21.07 10.24
N VAL A 120 18.85 21.45 10.31
CA VAL A 120 17.83 20.74 11.09
C VAL A 120 16.70 20.32 10.16
N PHE A 121 16.41 19.02 10.14
CA PHE A 121 15.26 18.44 9.48
C PHE A 121 14.07 18.36 10.44
N THR A 122 12.91 18.86 10.01
CA THR A 122 11.65 18.77 10.76
C THR A 122 10.65 17.90 10.02
N LEU A 123 9.98 17.00 10.74
CA LEU A 123 8.99 16.08 10.19
C LEU A 123 7.58 16.44 10.63
N ALA A 124 6.78 16.96 9.69
CA ALA A 124 5.36 17.20 9.90
C ALA A 124 4.54 15.93 9.59
N ILE A 125 4.05 15.25 10.63
CA ILE A 125 3.26 14.02 10.47
C ILE A 125 1.96 14.28 9.70
N GLY A 126 1.33 15.44 9.89
CA GLY A 126 0.08 15.79 9.19
C GLY A 126 0.20 15.77 7.67
N GLU A 127 1.33 16.24 7.12
CA GLU A 127 1.58 16.21 5.67
C GLU A 127 1.76 14.78 5.16
N ILE A 128 2.48 13.94 5.92
CA ILE A 128 2.63 12.51 5.62
C ILE A 128 1.27 11.84 5.57
N VAL A 129 0.42 12.07 6.57
CA VAL A 129 -0.93 11.49 6.64
C VAL A 129 -1.77 11.94 5.45
N HIS A 130 -1.76 13.22 5.11
CA HIS A 130 -2.52 13.73 3.97
C HIS A 130 -2.05 13.10 2.66
N LYS A 131 -0.73 13.04 2.42
CA LYS A 131 -0.16 12.52 1.18
C LYS A 131 -0.44 11.02 1.04
N LEU A 132 -0.24 10.27 2.11
CA LEU A 132 -0.51 8.83 2.18
C LEU A 132 -2.00 8.53 1.96
N ARG A 133 -2.90 9.34 2.51
CA ARG A 133 -4.34 9.21 2.25
C ARG A 133 -4.65 9.27 0.75
N GLY A 134 -4.05 10.21 0.03
CA GLY A 134 -4.21 10.34 -1.42
C GLY A 134 -3.70 9.10 -2.18
N GLU A 135 -2.52 8.62 -1.82
CA GLU A 135 -1.93 7.41 -2.42
C GLU A 135 -2.79 6.17 -2.14
N VAL A 136 -3.26 5.97 -0.90
CA VAL A 136 -4.17 4.87 -0.54
C VAL A 136 -5.47 4.96 -1.33
N MET A 137 -6.09 6.14 -1.40
CA MET A 137 -7.32 6.34 -2.17
C MET A 137 -7.14 5.99 -3.64
N SER A 138 -6.00 6.36 -4.24
CA SER A 138 -5.67 6.01 -5.63
C SER A 138 -5.48 4.50 -5.81
N PHE A 139 -4.98 3.80 -4.79
CA PHE A 139 -4.75 2.37 -4.80
C PHE A 139 -6.01 1.52 -4.61
N ILE A 140 -7.06 2.06 -3.99
CA ILE A 140 -8.32 1.33 -3.76
C ILE A 140 -9.39 1.66 -4.80
N GLN A 141 -9.17 2.69 -5.61
CA GLN A 141 -10.15 3.13 -6.60
C GLN A 141 -10.23 2.13 -7.76
N LYS A 142 -11.46 1.73 -8.10
CA LYS A 142 -11.71 0.94 -9.30
C LYS A 142 -11.42 1.79 -10.53
N VAL A 143 -10.66 1.23 -11.47
CA VAL A 143 -10.28 1.94 -12.70
C VAL A 143 -11.04 1.32 -13.87
N LYS A 144 -11.73 2.16 -14.64
CA LYS A 144 -12.29 1.76 -15.92
C LYS A 144 -11.22 1.90 -17.00
N GLU A 145 -11.00 0.84 -17.76
CA GLU A 145 -10.08 0.80 -18.89
C GLU A 145 -10.80 0.28 -20.13
N ARG A 146 -10.20 0.51 -21.29
CA ARG A 146 -10.65 -0.09 -22.55
C ARG A 146 -9.62 -1.06 -23.08
N VAL A 147 -10.08 -2.21 -23.55
CA VAL A 147 -9.26 -3.20 -24.25
C VAL A 147 -9.83 -3.48 -25.63
N THR A 148 -8.97 -3.55 -26.63
CA THR A 148 -9.35 -3.88 -28.00
C THR A 148 -9.06 -5.36 -28.28
N VAL A 149 -10.07 -6.10 -28.74
CA VAL A 149 -9.98 -7.52 -29.11
C VAL A 149 -10.77 -7.75 -30.41
N GLU A 150 -10.16 -8.40 -31.42
CA GLU A 150 -10.73 -8.58 -32.76
C GLU A 150 -11.30 -7.27 -33.38
N GLY A 151 -10.62 -6.13 -33.14
CA GLY A 151 -11.05 -4.83 -33.65
C GLY A 151 -12.25 -4.18 -32.94
N LYS A 152 -12.79 -4.81 -31.88
CA LYS A 152 -13.84 -4.24 -31.03
C LYS A 152 -13.30 -3.81 -29.69
N GLU A 153 -13.79 -2.68 -29.18
CA GLU A 153 -13.44 -2.18 -27.86
C GLU A 153 -14.40 -2.72 -26.79
N TYR A 154 -13.84 -3.09 -25.64
CA TYR A 154 -14.55 -3.56 -24.47
C TYR A 154 -14.15 -2.72 -23.26
N GLU A 155 -15.14 -2.19 -22.54
CA GLU A 155 -14.92 -1.57 -21.23
C GLU A 155 -14.65 -2.69 -20.20
N VAL A 156 -13.55 -2.54 -19.46
CA VAL A 156 -13.19 -3.43 -18.37
C VAL A 156 -13.01 -2.63 -17.08
N ILE A 157 -13.44 -3.22 -15.97
CA ILE A 157 -13.34 -2.61 -14.65
C ILE A 157 -12.25 -3.35 -13.89
N LEU A 158 -11.18 -2.64 -13.54
CA LEU A 158 -10.13 -3.15 -12.67
C LEU A 158 -10.46 -2.83 -11.23
N THR A 159 -10.39 -3.84 -10.38
CA THR A 159 -10.52 -3.73 -8.93
C THR A 159 -9.18 -4.15 -8.30
N PRO A 160 -8.48 -3.24 -7.62
CA PRO A 160 -7.27 -3.58 -6.87
C PRO A 160 -7.61 -4.57 -5.74
N GLU A 161 -6.82 -5.64 -5.61
CA GLU A 161 -6.96 -6.62 -4.54
C GLU A 161 -5.99 -6.27 -3.41
N ILE A 162 -6.51 -5.64 -2.37
CA ILE A 162 -5.67 -4.99 -1.35
C ILE A 162 -5.04 -6.04 -0.40
N GLU A 163 -5.78 -7.12 -0.12
CA GLU A 163 -5.37 -8.20 0.79
C GLU A 163 -4.49 -9.25 0.13
N ASP A 164 -4.76 -9.61 -1.12
CA ASP A 164 -3.98 -10.62 -1.86
C ASP A 164 -2.91 -9.99 -2.77
N GLY A 165 -3.06 -8.70 -3.07
CA GLY A 165 -2.18 -7.95 -3.96
C GLY A 165 -2.56 -8.19 -5.42
N GLY A 166 -2.35 -7.18 -6.27
CA GLY A 166 -2.66 -7.27 -7.69
C GLY A 166 -4.00 -6.65 -8.05
N PHE A 167 -4.59 -7.12 -9.16
CA PHE A 167 -5.79 -6.58 -9.76
C PHE A 167 -6.67 -7.71 -10.27
N SER A 168 -7.94 -7.72 -9.87
CA SER A 168 -8.99 -8.40 -10.64
C SER A 168 -9.53 -7.46 -11.71
N VAL A 169 -9.95 -8.04 -12.83
CA VAL A 169 -10.51 -7.31 -13.95
C VAL A 169 -11.72 -8.03 -14.49
N VAL A 170 -12.79 -7.29 -14.76
CA VAL A 170 -14.06 -7.83 -15.24
C VAL A 170 -14.47 -7.06 -16.48
N CYS A 171 -14.97 -7.78 -17.50
CA CYS A 171 -15.62 -7.19 -18.66
C CYS A 171 -17.14 -7.26 -18.45
N PRO A 172 -17.83 -6.17 -18.05
CA PRO A 172 -19.25 -6.23 -17.66
C PRO A 172 -20.17 -6.58 -18.82
N THR A 173 -19.79 -6.21 -20.04
CA THR A 173 -20.55 -6.49 -21.26
C THR A 173 -20.54 -7.97 -21.62
N LEU A 174 -19.54 -8.73 -21.16
CA LEU A 174 -19.41 -10.16 -21.43
C LEU A 174 -19.66 -10.96 -20.14
N LYS A 175 -20.87 -11.49 -20.00
CA LYS A 175 -21.29 -12.20 -18.78
C LYS A 175 -20.29 -13.28 -18.38
N GLY A 176 -19.74 -13.16 -17.18
CA GLY A 176 -18.79 -14.11 -16.59
C GLY A 176 -17.33 -13.94 -17.04
N CYS A 177 -17.03 -13.00 -17.94
CA CYS A 177 -15.67 -12.73 -18.39
C CYS A 177 -14.89 -11.92 -17.35
N ARG A 178 -13.96 -12.58 -16.67
CA ARG A 178 -13.09 -11.99 -15.64
C ARG A 178 -11.70 -12.59 -15.72
N SER A 179 -10.72 -11.86 -15.21
CA SER A 179 -9.34 -12.31 -15.10
C SER A 179 -8.64 -11.60 -13.92
N GLN A 180 -7.38 -11.91 -13.68
CA GLN A 180 -6.57 -11.30 -12.62
C GLN A 180 -5.09 -11.19 -13.02
N GLY A 181 -4.32 -10.35 -12.33
CA GLY A 181 -2.87 -10.24 -12.51
C GLY A 181 -2.18 -9.49 -11.38
N ASP A 182 -0.89 -9.72 -11.18
CA ASP A 182 -0.06 -9.06 -10.14
C ASP A 182 0.15 -7.56 -10.44
N THR A 183 0.01 -7.19 -11.72
CA THR A 183 0.08 -5.80 -12.21
C THR A 183 -1.13 -5.45 -13.06
N LYS A 184 -1.42 -4.14 -13.19
CA LYS A 184 -2.46 -3.64 -14.08
C LYS A 184 -2.25 -4.08 -15.53
N ALA A 185 -1.01 -4.01 -16.02
CA ALA A 185 -0.66 -4.39 -17.38
C ALA A 185 -0.89 -5.89 -17.63
N GLU A 186 -0.48 -6.74 -16.67
CA GLU A 186 -0.70 -8.17 -16.73
C GLU A 186 -2.20 -8.51 -16.68
N ALA A 187 -2.96 -7.92 -15.75
CA ALA A 187 -4.41 -8.13 -15.69
C ALA A 187 -5.10 -7.72 -17.01
N LEU A 188 -4.68 -6.61 -17.62
CA LEU A 188 -5.16 -6.16 -18.93
C LEU A 188 -4.79 -7.10 -20.08
N ALA A 189 -3.61 -7.74 -20.04
CA ALA A 189 -3.25 -8.76 -21.00
C ALA A 189 -4.12 -10.02 -20.82
N MET A 190 -4.24 -10.50 -19.58
CA MET A 190 -5.00 -11.71 -19.26
C MET A 190 -6.51 -11.57 -19.55
N ILE A 191 -7.11 -10.37 -19.39
CA ILE A 191 -8.52 -10.16 -19.77
C ILE A 191 -8.72 -10.13 -21.29
N LYS A 192 -7.74 -9.67 -22.08
CA LYS A 192 -7.84 -9.71 -23.55
C LYS A 192 -7.94 -11.15 -24.04
N ASP A 193 -7.14 -12.05 -23.48
CA ASP A 193 -7.18 -13.48 -23.78
C ASP A 193 -8.53 -14.09 -23.36
N ALA A 194 -9.03 -13.73 -22.17
CA ALA A 194 -10.33 -14.18 -21.68
C ALA A 194 -11.50 -13.69 -22.56
N VAL A 195 -11.46 -12.44 -23.04
CA VAL A 195 -12.45 -11.88 -23.98
C VAL A 195 -12.40 -12.64 -25.30
N LEU A 196 -11.19 -12.89 -25.84
CA LEU A 196 -11.01 -13.63 -27.08
C LEU A 196 -11.57 -15.06 -26.97
N LEU A 197 -11.27 -15.76 -25.88
CA LEU A 197 -11.79 -17.09 -25.60
C LEU A 197 -13.32 -17.09 -25.47
N TRP A 198 -13.87 -16.09 -24.78
CA TRP A 198 -15.32 -15.95 -24.62
C TRP A 198 -16.02 -15.78 -25.99
N LEU A 199 -15.47 -14.93 -26.87
CA LEU A 199 -16.02 -14.69 -28.21
C LEU A 199 -16.04 -15.95 -29.07
N LYS A 200 -14.94 -16.72 -29.08
CA LYS A 200 -14.85 -18.00 -29.79
C LYS A 200 -15.89 -18.99 -29.27
N THR A 201 -15.95 -19.17 -27.95
CA THR A 201 -16.88 -20.10 -27.30
C THR A 201 -18.35 -19.73 -27.58
N ASN A 202 -18.69 -18.44 -27.54
CA ASN A 202 -20.06 -18.00 -27.79
C ASN A 202 -20.48 -18.18 -29.27
N LYS A 203 -19.56 -17.99 -30.23
CA LYS A 203 -19.80 -18.30 -31.66
C LYS A 203 -20.10 -19.79 -31.86
N GLU A 204 -19.31 -20.68 -31.24
CA GLU A 204 -19.54 -22.14 -31.31
C GLU A 204 -20.87 -22.56 -30.65
N LEU A 205 -21.20 -22.01 -29.48
CA LEU A 205 -22.47 -22.27 -28.81
C LEU A 205 -23.67 -21.78 -29.63
N ALA A 206 -23.55 -20.63 -30.29
CA ALA A 206 -24.57 -20.13 -31.21
C ALA A 206 -24.76 -21.08 -32.40
N ALA A 207 -23.68 -21.55 -33.03
CA ALA A 207 -23.75 -22.52 -34.13
C ALA A 207 -24.41 -23.84 -33.70
N LYS A 208 -24.03 -24.40 -32.55
CA LYS A 208 -24.65 -25.61 -31.98
C LYS A 208 -26.13 -25.43 -31.66
N ARG A 209 -26.54 -24.24 -31.19
CA ARG A 209 -27.95 -23.91 -30.93
C ARG A 209 -28.77 -23.82 -32.21
N VAL A 210 -28.21 -23.30 -33.29
CA VAL A 210 -28.88 -23.25 -34.60
C VAL A 210 -29.07 -24.67 -35.15
N LEU A 211 -28.01 -25.51 -35.12
CA LEU A 211 -28.08 -26.91 -35.52
C LEU A 211 -29.15 -27.70 -34.74
N LYS A 212 -29.22 -27.52 -33.42
CA LYS A 212 -30.21 -28.20 -32.56
C LYS A 212 -31.65 -27.72 -32.77
N ARG A 213 -31.87 -26.54 -33.36
CA ARG A 213 -33.21 -26.03 -33.69
C ARG A 213 -33.67 -26.43 -35.09
N ALA A 214 -32.74 -26.85 -35.96
CA ALA A 214 -33.01 -27.27 -37.32
C ALA A 214 -33.18 -28.80 -37.48
N ALA A 215 -32.91 -29.56 -36.42
CA ALA A 215 -33.17 -30.99 -36.27
C ALA A 215 -34.38 -31.21 -35.37
#